data_AF-A0A7W8XCE2-F1
#
_entry.id   AF-A0A7W8XCE2-F1
#
_cell.length_a   1.000
_cell.length_b   1.000
_cell.length_c   1.000
_cell.angle_alpha   90.00
_cell.angle_beta   90.00
_cell.angle_gamma   90.00
#
_symmetry.space_group_name_H-M   'P 1'
#
loop_
_entity.id
_entity.type
_entity.pdbx_description
1 polymer ?
#
loop_
_entity_poly.entity_id
_entity_poly.type
_entity_poly.pdbx_seq_one_letter_code
_entity_poly.pdbx_strand_id
1 'polypeptide(L)'
;MSASLIYDLAPIGAIVAWSDGTPRPPEHHKKRLAAWENRNSRGRLIRKQDRRGLGNISLSPDFTLHEGDFGAGGVIAIRVHRTFSLDSDLTFKVIERPAPGSVRVFDRAGASAELVHLASSRQAAEEWLTPHGHPNAVLEEVSADEVAADHVEGRAAA
;
A
#
# COMPACT_ATOMS: atom_id res chain seq x y z
N MET A 1 -12.98 4.65 6.98
CA MET A 1 -13.24 3.36 6.30
C MET A 1 -12.69 2.21 7.13
N SER A 2 -13.25 1.01 7.01
CA SER A 2 -12.71 -0.22 7.62
C SER A 2 -11.58 -0.82 6.76
N ALA A 3 -10.86 -1.80 7.30
CA ALA A 3 -9.86 -2.57 6.57
C ALA A 3 -10.46 -3.31 5.36
N SER A 4 -11.65 -3.91 5.49
CA SER A 4 -12.36 -4.54 4.37
C SER A 4 -12.63 -3.58 3.21
N LEU A 5 -13.10 -2.36 3.50
CA LEU A 5 -13.36 -1.35 2.47
C LEU A 5 -12.08 -0.91 1.75
N ILE A 6 -10.94 -0.84 2.45
CA ILE A 6 -9.64 -0.58 1.80
C ILE A 6 -9.26 -1.74 0.88
N TYR A 7 -9.43 -2.97 1.36
CA TYR A 7 -9.14 -4.16 0.56
C TYR A 7 -9.99 -4.23 -0.70
N ASP A 8 -11.27 -3.86 -0.64
CA ASP A 8 -12.15 -3.89 -1.81
C ASP A 8 -11.89 -2.71 -2.75
N LEU A 9 -11.81 -1.49 -2.21
CA LEU A 9 -11.94 -0.25 -2.99
C LEU A 9 -10.64 0.52 -3.23
N ALA A 10 -9.59 0.33 -2.42
CA ALA A 10 -8.38 1.12 -2.59
C ALA A 10 -7.49 0.54 -3.70
N PRO A 11 -7.09 1.30 -4.73
CA PRO A 11 -6.23 0.79 -5.78
C PRO A 11 -4.82 0.56 -5.26
N ILE A 12 -4.14 -0.49 -5.74
CA ILE A 12 -2.72 -0.71 -5.42
C ILE A 12 -1.93 0.52 -5.89
N GLY A 13 -0.99 0.98 -5.07
CA GLY A 13 -0.23 2.21 -5.24
C GLY A 13 -0.80 3.43 -4.51
N ALA A 14 -2.04 3.35 -4.00
CA ALA A 14 -2.62 4.42 -3.17
C ALA A 14 -1.87 4.60 -1.85
N ILE A 15 -1.82 5.83 -1.33
CA ILE A 15 -1.37 6.08 0.04
C ILE A 15 -2.58 5.98 0.97
N VAL A 16 -2.49 5.08 1.94
CA VAL A 16 -3.51 4.82 2.95
C VAL A 16 -2.95 5.22 4.31
N ALA A 17 -3.67 6.09 5.01
CA ALA A 17 -3.46 6.38 6.42
C ALA A 17 -4.30 5.46 7.30
N TRP A 18 -3.78 5.05 8.45
CA TRP A 18 -4.50 4.32 9.48
C TRP A 18 -4.39 5.02 10.84
N SER A 19 -5.41 4.83 11.69
CA SER A 19 -5.45 5.42 13.02
C SER A 19 -6.29 4.57 13.97
N ASP A 20 -5.88 4.53 15.24
CA ASP A 20 -6.69 3.97 16.34
C ASP A 20 -7.57 5.01 17.05
N GLY A 21 -7.65 6.23 16.50
CA GLY A 21 -8.47 7.33 17.02
C GLY A 21 -7.92 8.01 18.27
N THR A 22 -6.77 7.58 18.80
CA THR A 22 -6.17 8.18 19.99
C THR A 22 -5.44 9.50 19.66
N PRO A 23 -5.45 10.50 20.56
CA PRO A 23 -4.78 11.77 20.31
C PRO A 23 -3.25 11.62 20.33
N ARG A 24 -2.57 12.38 19.46
CA ARG A 24 -1.10 12.38 19.36
C ARG A 24 -0.46 12.80 20.69
N PRO A 25 0.42 11.96 21.28
CA PRO A 25 1.17 12.33 22.49
C PRO A 25 2.13 13.51 22.25
N PRO A 26 2.45 14.30 23.29
CA PRO A 26 3.48 15.34 23.21
C PRO A 26 4.85 14.79 22.80
N GLU A 27 5.63 15.58 22.07
CA GLU A 27 6.92 15.15 21.48
C GLU A 27 7.98 14.72 22.50
N HIS A 28 7.93 15.26 23.72
CA HIS A 28 8.86 14.88 24.78
C HIS A 28 8.60 13.46 25.32
N HIS A 29 7.40 12.89 25.13
CA HIS A 29 7.08 11.52 25.52
C HIS A 29 7.46 10.51 24.43
N LYS A 30 8.74 10.47 24.05
CA LYS A 30 9.28 9.68 22.92
C LYS A 30 8.76 8.24 22.84
N LYS A 31 8.72 7.52 23.97
CA LYS A 31 8.23 6.13 24.02
C LYS A 31 6.73 6.02 23.69
N ARG A 32 5.92 6.94 24.22
CA ARG A 32 4.47 6.96 23.95
C ARG A 32 4.21 7.42 22.52
N LEU A 33 4.95 8.41 22.04
CA LEU A 33 4.85 8.88 20.67
C LEU A 33 5.19 7.77 19.66
N ALA A 34 6.29 7.05 19.85
CA ALA A 34 6.64 5.93 18.97
C ALA A 34 5.59 4.80 18.98
N ALA A 35 5.03 4.50 20.15
CA ALA A 35 3.93 3.52 20.26
C ALA A 35 2.66 4.01 19.54
N TRP A 36 2.38 5.32 19.61
CA TRP A 36 1.26 5.95 18.92
C TRP A 36 1.45 5.95 17.39
N GLU A 37 2.62 6.35 16.90
CA GLU A 37 2.96 6.37 15.46
C GLU A 37 2.81 4.99 14.83
N ASN A 38 3.19 3.92 15.55
CA ASN A 38 2.99 2.55 15.08
C ASN A 38 1.52 2.20 14.75
N ARG A 39 0.54 2.85 15.42
CA ARG A 39 -0.90 2.66 15.19
C ARG A 39 -1.56 3.86 14.48
N ASN A 40 -0.79 4.90 14.17
CA ASN A 40 -1.25 6.16 13.58
C ASN A 40 -0.23 6.64 12.55
N SER A 41 -0.20 5.96 11.42
CA SER A 41 0.78 6.18 10.36
C SER A 41 0.11 6.12 8.99
N ARG A 42 0.92 6.19 7.93
CA ARG A 42 0.48 6.05 6.54
C ARG A 42 1.49 5.25 5.73
N GLY A 43 1.03 4.65 4.65
CA GLY A 43 1.89 3.88 3.77
C GLY A 43 1.24 3.65 2.41
N ARG A 44 2.06 3.28 1.43
CA ARG A 44 1.61 2.94 0.09
C ARG A 44 1.07 1.52 0.09
N LEU A 45 -0.14 1.31 -0.41
CA LEU A 45 -0.69 -0.01 -0.65
C LEU A 45 0.12 -0.72 -1.73
N ILE A 46 0.85 -1.75 -1.34
CA ILE A 46 1.75 -2.48 -2.25
C ILE A 46 1.26 -3.87 -2.60
N ARG A 47 0.38 -4.46 -1.77
CA ARG A 47 -0.10 -5.82 -2.00
C ARG A 47 -1.50 -5.99 -1.42
N LYS A 48 -2.36 -6.69 -2.15
CA LYS A 48 -3.57 -7.31 -1.63
C LYS A 48 -3.40 -8.81 -1.76
N GLN A 49 -3.85 -9.56 -0.78
CA GLN A 49 -3.73 -11.01 -0.76
C GLN A 49 -5.10 -11.59 -0.42
N ASP A 50 -5.65 -12.33 -1.37
CA ASP A 50 -6.93 -13.01 -1.19
C ASP A 50 -6.79 -14.21 -0.25
N ARG A 51 -7.95 -14.71 0.20
CA ARG A 51 -8.05 -15.90 1.03
C ARG A 51 -7.31 -17.05 0.36
N ARG A 52 -6.33 -17.60 1.07
CA ARG A 52 -5.52 -18.71 0.57
C ARG A 52 -5.61 -19.91 1.50
N GLY A 53 -5.78 -21.08 0.91
CA GLY A 53 -5.67 -22.35 1.61
C GLY A 53 -4.22 -22.80 1.65
N LEU A 54 -3.72 -23.12 2.84
CA LEU A 54 -2.42 -23.75 3.06
C LEU A 54 -2.68 -25.09 3.77
N GLY A 55 -2.84 -26.15 2.97
CA GLY A 55 -3.29 -27.45 3.46
C GLY A 55 -4.70 -27.36 4.03
N ASN A 56 -4.84 -27.63 5.34
CA ASN A 56 -6.11 -27.52 6.07
C ASN A 56 -6.33 -26.14 6.74
N ILE A 57 -5.40 -25.20 6.60
CA ILE A 57 -5.49 -23.87 7.20
C ILE A 57 -5.98 -22.88 6.14
N SER A 58 -7.11 -22.21 6.42
CA SER A 58 -7.56 -21.06 5.64
C SER A 58 -6.97 -19.78 6.24
N LEU A 59 -6.12 -19.09 5.49
CA LEU A 59 -5.62 -17.77 5.86
C LEU A 59 -6.58 -16.70 5.35
N SER A 60 -7.08 -15.85 6.23
CA SER A 60 -7.94 -14.71 5.89
C SER A 60 -7.25 -13.77 4.90
N PRO A 61 -8.02 -13.04 4.07
CA PRO A 61 -7.45 -12.01 3.21
C PRO A 61 -6.72 -10.94 4.03
N ASP A 62 -5.67 -10.38 3.42
CA ASP A 62 -4.84 -9.35 4.02
C ASP A 62 -4.36 -8.34 2.98
N PHE A 63 -3.92 -7.17 3.42
CA PHE A 63 -3.23 -6.21 2.55
C PHE A 63 -1.99 -5.64 3.23
N THR A 64 -1.01 -5.25 2.43
CA THR A 64 0.28 -4.75 2.91
C THR A 64 0.49 -3.30 2.46
N LEU A 65 0.80 -2.44 3.43
CA LEU A 65 1.24 -1.07 3.22
C LEU A 65 2.76 -0.95 3.42
N HIS A 66 3.43 -0.26 2.51
CA HIS A 66 4.81 0.16 2.64
C HIS A 66 4.87 1.53 3.32
N GLU A 67 5.33 1.58 4.58
CA GLU A 67 5.38 2.79 5.42
C GLU A 67 6.58 3.67 5.06
N GLY A 68 7.74 3.07 4.77
CA GLY A 68 8.92 3.80 4.35
C GLY A 68 10.18 2.94 4.25
N ASP A 69 11.18 3.51 3.60
CA ASP A 69 12.53 2.96 3.45
C ASP A 69 13.50 3.78 4.32
N PHE A 70 14.32 3.11 5.13
CA PHE A 70 15.30 3.70 6.04
C PHE A 70 16.71 3.25 5.65
N GLY A 71 17.66 4.19 5.64
CA GLY A 71 19.04 3.89 5.30
C GLY A 71 19.92 5.14 5.24
N ALA A 72 21.17 4.97 4.84
CA ALA A 72 22.17 6.02 4.77
C ALA A 72 22.96 5.94 3.46
N GLY A 73 23.41 7.08 2.94
CA GLY A 73 24.27 7.13 1.75
C GLY A 73 23.63 6.60 0.46
N GLY A 74 22.29 6.69 0.33
CA GLY A 74 21.56 6.17 -0.84
C GLY A 74 21.30 4.66 -0.82
N VAL A 75 21.72 3.95 0.24
CA VAL A 75 21.44 2.53 0.44
C VAL A 75 20.22 2.39 1.35
N ILE A 76 19.20 1.66 0.90
CA ILE A 76 18.05 1.28 1.73
C ILE A 76 18.45 0.08 2.58
N ALA A 77 18.55 0.27 3.89
CA ALA A 77 18.91 -0.78 4.84
C ALA A 77 17.69 -1.52 5.38
N ILE A 78 16.57 -0.81 5.57
CA ILE A 78 15.34 -1.36 6.17
C ILE A 78 14.14 -0.83 5.40
N ARG A 79 13.25 -1.74 4.98
CA ARG A 79 11.96 -1.45 4.36
C ARG A 79 10.86 -1.83 5.34
N VAL A 80 10.03 -0.87 5.75
CA VAL A 80 9.01 -1.07 6.79
C VAL A 80 7.66 -1.37 6.13
N HIS A 81 7.19 -2.60 6.32
CA HIS A 81 5.90 -3.07 5.84
C HIS A 81 4.93 -3.29 7.01
N ARG A 82 3.66 -2.96 6.76
CA ARG A 82 2.54 -3.20 7.68
C ARG A 82 1.50 -4.04 6.96
N THR A 83 1.22 -5.24 7.47
CA THR A 83 0.14 -6.07 6.95
C THR A 83 -1.06 -5.99 7.88
N PHE A 84 -2.23 -5.77 7.30
CA PHE A 84 -3.51 -5.67 8.00
C PHE A 84 -4.44 -6.78 7.54
N SER A 85 -5.08 -7.43 8.51
CA SER A 85 -6.22 -8.31 8.26
C SER A 85 -7.50 -7.47 8.10
N LEU A 86 -8.50 -8.02 7.42
CA LEU A 86 -9.76 -7.32 7.14
C LEU A 86 -10.61 -7.03 8.39
N ASP A 87 -10.32 -7.72 9.49
CA ASP A 87 -10.95 -7.56 10.81
C ASP A 87 -10.22 -6.57 11.73
N SER A 88 -9.26 -5.81 11.21
CA SER A 88 -8.54 -4.78 12.00
C SER A 88 -9.51 -3.77 12.62
N ASP A 89 -9.24 -3.44 13.88
CA ASP A 89 -9.94 -2.43 14.69
C ASP A 89 -9.60 -0.98 14.31
N LEU A 90 -8.67 -0.79 13.37
CA LEU A 90 -8.21 0.53 12.96
C LEU A 90 -9.15 1.18 11.95
N THR A 91 -9.14 2.51 11.94
CA THR A 91 -9.80 3.30 10.90
C THR A 91 -8.80 3.66 9.82
N PHE A 92 -9.21 3.52 8.57
CA PHE A 92 -8.39 3.80 7.40
C PHE A 92 -8.96 4.93 6.55
N LYS A 93 -8.06 5.61 5.83
CA LYS A 93 -8.37 6.65 4.87
C LYS A 93 -7.40 6.60 3.69
N VAL A 94 -7.93 6.54 2.47
CA VAL A 94 -7.14 6.79 1.25
C VAL A 94 -6.88 8.29 1.19
N ILE A 95 -5.61 8.69 1.23
CA ILE A 95 -5.19 10.10 1.20
C ILE A 95 -4.58 10.51 -0.14
N GLU A 96 -4.10 9.56 -0.93
CA GLU A 96 -3.58 9.78 -2.28
C GLU A 96 -3.86 8.54 -3.12
N ARG A 97 -4.20 8.75 -4.41
CA ARG A 97 -4.38 7.67 -5.39
C ARG A 97 -3.32 7.82 -6.49
N PRO A 98 -2.90 6.72 -7.14
CA PRO A 98 -2.03 6.78 -8.29
C PRO A 98 -2.63 7.66 -9.39
N ALA A 99 -1.80 8.46 -10.05
CA ALA A 99 -2.25 9.32 -11.14
C ALA A 99 -2.58 8.49 -12.38
N PRO A 100 -3.64 8.83 -13.15
CA PRO A 100 -3.84 8.26 -14.47
C PRO A 100 -2.58 8.41 -15.34
N GLY A 101 -2.23 7.37 -16.09
CA GLY A 101 -1.01 7.31 -16.91
C GLY A 101 0.27 6.95 -16.15
N SER A 102 0.23 6.88 -14.81
CA SER A 102 1.30 6.27 -14.02
C SER A 102 1.34 4.75 -14.25
N VAL A 103 2.50 4.13 -13.99
CA VAL A 103 2.70 2.70 -14.23
C VAL A 103 3.12 2.00 -12.94
N ARG A 104 2.29 1.04 -12.52
CA ARG A 104 2.57 0.10 -11.44
C ARG A 104 3.54 -0.96 -11.96
N VAL A 105 4.65 -1.14 -11.23
CA VAL A 105 5.63 -2.20 -11.49
C VAL A 105 5.48 -3.24 -10.39
N PHE A 106 5.05 -4.44 -10.77
CA PHE A 106 4.90 -5.58 -9.87
C PHE A 106 6.12 -6.50 -9.95
N ASP A 107 6.45 -7.18 -8.85
CA ASP A 107 7.56 -8.15 -8.79
C ASP A 107 7.35 -9.37 -9.70
N ARG A 108 6.08 -9.77 -9.90
CA ARG A 108 5.64 -10.93 -10.69
C ARG A 108 4.19 -10.78 -11.16
N ALA A 109 3.73 -11.70 -11.99
CA ALA A 109 2.30 -11.83 -12.32
C ALA A 109 1.51 -12.57 -11.20
N GLY A 110 0.25 -12.18 -11.00
CA GLY A 110 -0.72 -12.93 -10.19
C GLY A 110 -1.36 -12.14 -9.04
N ALA A 111 -2.35 -12.75 -8.40
CA ALA A 111 -3.23 -12.08 -7.42
C ALA A 111 -2.52 -11.61 -6.13
N SER A 112 -1.32 -12.12 -5.84
CA SER A 112 -0.51 -11.72 -4.67
C SER A 112 0.79 -11.01 -5.07
N ALA A 113 0.85 -10.45 -6.28
CA ALA A 113 2.00 -9.69 -6.74
C ALA A 113 2.21 -8.44 -5.86
N GLU A 114 3.48 -8.11 -5.63
CA GLU A 114 3.86 -6.96 -4.81
C GLU A 114 4.28 -5.80 -5.72
N LEU A 115 3.70 -4.63 -5.50
CA LEU A 115 4.12 -3.39 -6.14
C LEU A 115 5.50 -2.99 -5.61
N VAL A 116 6.50 -3.09 -6.47
CA VAL A 116 7.89 -2.73 -6.14
C VAL A 116 8.21 -1.28 -6.50
N HIS A 117 7.52 -0.72 -7.49
CA HIS A 117 7.70 0.66 -7.92
C HIS A 117 6.42 1.24 -8.55
N LEU A 118 6.21 2.55 -8.41
CA LEU A 118 5.16 3.29 -9.09
C LEU A 118 5.84 4.40 -9.90
N ALA A 119 5.91 4.22 -11.22
CA ALA A 119 6.54 5.15 -12.14
C ALA A 119 5.53 6.17 -12.68
N SER A 120 6.01 7.35 -13.07
CA SER A 120 5.16 8.39 -13.68
C SER A 120 4.74 8.08 -15.12
N SER A 121 5.43 7.15 -15.79
CA SER A 121 5.13 6.72 -17.16
C SER A 121 5.73 5.34 -17.43
N ARG A 122 5.33 4.72 -18.55
CA ARG A 122 5.90 3.46 -19.03
C ARG A 122 7.41 3.55 -19.25
N GLN A 123 7.88 4.64 -19.87
CA GLN A 123 9.30 4.87 -20.10
C GLN A 123 10.08 4.92 -18.78
N ALA A 124 9.59 5.67 -17.79
CA ALA A 124 10.22 5.76 -16.48
C ALA A 124 10.25 4.39 -15.76
N ALA A 125 9.23 3.55 -15.96
CA ALA A 125 9.20 2.20 -15.39
C ALA A 125 10.26 1.29 -16.02
N GLU A 126 10.44 1.34 -17.33
CA GLU A 126 11.45 0.56 -18.07
C GLU A 126 12.88 1.01 -17.72
N GLU A 127 13.10 2.33 -17.61
CA GLU A 127 14.36 2.89 -17.13
C GLU A 127 14.67 2.44 -15.70
N TRP A 128 13.67 2.42 -14.83
CA TRP A 128 13.81 1.92 -13.46
C TRP A 128 14.11 0.41 -13.42
N LEU A 129 13.49 -0.41 -14.26
CA LEU A 129 13.73 -1.86 -14.27
C LEU A 129 15.16 -2.24 -14.66
N THR A 130 15.79 -1.45 -15.53
CA THR A 130 17.13 -1.72 -16.07
C THR A 130 18.19 -1.98 -14.97
N PRO A 131 18.32 -1.11 -13.94
CA PRO A 131 19.24 -1.37 -12.83
C PRO A 131 18.68 -2.22 -11.67
N HIS A 132 17.35 -2.44 -11.56
CA HIS A 132 16.74 -3.03 -10.36
C HIS A 132 16.49 -4.56 -10.45
N GLY A 133 16.61 -5.17 -11.63
CA GLY A 133 16.73 -6.63 -11.76
C GLY A 133 15.48 -7.42 -11.33
N HIS A 134 14.32 -7.08 -11.89
CA HIS A 134 13.07 -7.84 -11.71
C HIS A 134 12.70 -8.61 -13.00
N PRO A 135 13.20 -9.84 -13.20
CA PRO A 135 13.05 -10.56 -14.47
C PRO A 135 11.61 -10.96 -14.80
N ASN A 136 10.75 -11.06 -13.77
CA ASN A 136 9.35 -11.43 -13.91
C ASN A 136 8.41 -10.22 -13.79
N ALA A 137 8.95 -9.00 -13.83
CA ALA A 137 8.17 -7.80 -13.56
C ALA A 137 6.99 -7.66 -14.53
N VAL A 138 5.87 -7.20 -14.00
CA VAL A 138 4.68 -6.87 -14.79
C VAL A 138 4.41 -5.38 -14.65
N LEU A 139 4.22 -4.72 -15.80
CA LEU A 139 3.90 -3.31 -15.90
C LEU A 139 2.40 -3.13 -16.14
N GLU A 140 1.73 -2.42 -15.26
CA GLU A 140 0.29 -2.12 -15.37
C GLU A 140 0.08 -0.61 -15.34
N GLU A 141 -0.57 -0.06 -16.37
CA GLU A 141 -0.87 1.37 -16.44
C GLU A 141 -2.16 1.69 -15.69
N VAL A 142 -2.12 2.76 -14.90
CA VAL A 142 -3.29 3.27 -14.19
C VAL A 142 -4.19 4.00 -15.18
N SER A 143 -5.33 3.41 -15.51
CA SER A 143 -6.26 4.01 -16.47
C SER A 143 -7.06 5.17 -15.85
N ALA A 144 -7.49 6.12 -16.69
CA ALA A 144 -8.36 7.21 -16.25
C ALA A 144 -9.75 6.69 -15.81
N ASP A 145 -10.23 5.61 -16.43
CA ASP A 145 -11.52 4.98 -16.11
C ASP A 145 -11.51 4.32 -14.72
N GLU A 146 -10.40 3.68 -14.34
CA GLU A 146 -10.19 3.13 -12.99
C GLU A 146 -10.30 4.25 -11.94
N VAL A 147 -9.61 5.37 -12.17
CA VAL A 147 -9.63 6.52 -11.24
C VAL A 147 -11.01 7.19 -11.19
N ALA A 148 -11.74 7.23 -12.30
CA ALA A 148 -13.09 7.78 -12.37
C ALA A 148 -14.11 6.91 -11.62
N ALA A 149 -14.08 5.58 -11.80
CA ALA A 149 -14.92 4.64 -11.07
C ALA A 149 -14.69 4.75 -9.54
N ASP A 150 -13.42 4.84 -9.17
CA ASP A 150 -12.98 5.03 -7.79
C ASP A 150 -13.45 6.34 -7.13
N HIS A 151 -13.57 7.43 -7.90
CA HIS A 151 -14.05 8.72 -7.39
C HIS A 151 -15.55 8.68 -7.08
N VAL A 152 -16.33 7.93 -7.87
CA VAL A 152 -17.76 7.75 -7.65
C VAL A 152 -18.01 6.91 -6.40
N GLU A 153 -17.27 5.82 -6.22
CA GLU A 153 -17.42 4.92 -5.07
C GLU A 153 -16.87 5.55 -3.77
N GLY A 154 -15.77 6.30 -3.86
CA GLY A 154 -15.20 7.06 -2.74
C GLY A 154 -16.07 8.23 -2.24
N ARG A 155 -16.95 8.79 -3.09
CA ARG A 155 -17.96 9.79 -2.68
C ARG A 155 -19.16 9.17 -1.97
N ALA A 156 -19.48 7.90 -2.23
CA ALA A 156 -20.57 7.20 -1.57
C ALA A 156 -20.19 6.66 -0.18
N ALA A 157 -18.89 6.60 0.14
CA ALA A 157 -18.35 6.04 1.38
C ALA A 157 -17.72 7.08 2.35
N ALA A 158 -17.91 8.38 2.09
CA ALA A 158 -17.38 9.49 2.89
C ALA A 158 -18.35 9.98 3.97
#